data_AF-D9QFV6-F1
#
_entry.id   AF-D9QFV6-F1
#
_cell.length_a   1.000
_cell.length_b   1.000
_cell.length_c   1.000
_cell.angle_alpha   90.00
_cell.angle_beta   90.00
_cell.angle_gamma   90.00
#
_symmetry.space_group_name_H-M   'P 1'
#
loop_
_entity.id
_entity.type
_entity.pdbx_description
1 polymer ?
#
loop_
_entity_poly.entity_id
_entity_poly.type
_entity_poly.pdbx_seq_one_letter_code
_entity_poly.pdbx_strand_id
1 'polypeptide(L)' 'MTAFDPIPGRHPRLPVWAAHFRRSGWSLARVAALFNIDTIELTDAGVR' A
#
# COMPACT_ATOMS: atom_id res chain seq x y z
N MET A 1 14.70 6.70 -16.70
CA MET A 1 13.75 5.65 -16.28
C MET A 1 13.03 6.16 -15.05
N THR A 2 11.83 6.70 -15.22
CA THR A 2 10.99 7.12 -14.10
C THR A 2 10.61 5.85 -13.34
N ALA A 3 11.05 5.71 -12.09
CA ALA A 3 10.64 4.58 -11.27
C ALA A 3 9.11 4.56 -11.28
N PHE A 4 8.52 3.43 -11.64
CA PHE A 4 7.08 3.21 -11.49
C PHE A 4 6.74 3.53 -10.04
N ASP A 5 5.98 4.60 -9.81
CA ASP A 5 5.56 4.99 -8.48
C ASP A 5 4.19 4.34 -8.24
N PRO A 6 4.14 3.20 -7.54
CA PRO A 6 2.91 2.44 -7.38
C PRO A 6 1.83 3.21 -6.62
N ILE A 7 2.22 4.22 -5.82
CA ILE A 7 1.31 5.18 -5.19
C ILE A 7 1.97 6.57 -5.27
N PRO A 8 1.54 7.44 -6.22
CA PRO A 8 2.17 8.72 -6.46
C PRO A 8 2.36 9.56 -5.19
N GLY A 9 3.59 10.04 -4.98
CA GLY A 9 3.91 10.90 -3.83
C GLY A 9 4.08 10.14 -2.52
N ARG A 10 4.12 8.81 -2.56
CA ARG A 10 4.44 7.96 -1.40
C ARG A 10 5.80 7.31 -1.55
N HIS A 11 6.23 6.65 -0.48
CA HIS A 11 7.49 5.93 -0.49
C HIS A 11 7.35 4.71 -1.43
N PRO A 12 8.31 4.44 -2.36
CA PRO A 12 8.19 3.36 -3.34
C PRO A 12 8.05 1.95 -2.74
N ARG A 13 8.50 1.76 -1.49
CA ARG A 13 8.36 0.50 -0.75
C ARG A 13 7.04 0.34 0.02
N LEU A 14 6.17 1.35 0.01
CA LEU A 14 4.91 1.30 0.73
C LEU A 14 4.07 0.05 0.37
N PRO A 15 3.90 -0.32 -0.92
CA PRO A 15 3.13 -1.52 -1.26
C PRO A 15 3.73 -2.81 -0.70
N VAL A 16 5.07 -2.89 -0.60
CA VAL A 16 5.76 -4.05 -0.02
C VAL A 16 5.45 -4.16 1.48
N TRP A 17 5.47 -3.04 2.20
CA TRP A 17 5.11 -3.02 3.62
C TRP A 17 3.62 -3.31 3.83
N ALA A 18 2.75 -2.71 3.03
CA ALA A 18 1.31 -2.96 3.07
C ALA A 18 0.98 -4.43 2.78
N ALA A 19 1.63 -5.04 1.78
CA ALA A 19 1.50 -6.46 1.48
C ALA A 19 2.00 -7.34 2.63
N HIS A 20 3.08 -6.96 3.32
CA HIS A 20 3.54 -7.66 4.50
C HIS A 20 2.47 -7.66 5.61
N PHE A 21 1.90 -6.51 5.95
CA PHE A 21 0.83 -6.43 6.95
C PHE A 21 -0.43 -7.22 6.55
N ARG A 22 -0.81 -7.18 5.26
CA ARG A 22 -1.92 -8.00 4.74
C ARG A 22 -1.68 -9.50 4.94
N ARG A 23 -0.47 -9.99 4.65
CA ARG A 23 -0.10 -11.39 4.87
C ARG A 23 -0.11 -11.77 6.35
N SER A 24 0.15 -10.83 7.24
CA SER A 24 0.04 -11.00 8.70
C SER A 24 -1.41 -10.93 9.22
N GLY A 25 -2.41 -10.88 8.33
CA GLY A 25 -3.83 -10.94 8.68
C GLY A 25 -4.49 -9.59 8.96
N TRP A 26 -3.80 -8.47 8.76
CA TRP A 26 -4.39 -7.15 8.98
C TRP A 26 -5.40 -6.82 7.89
N SER A 27 -6.55 -6.23 8.22
CA SER A 27 -7.53 -5.79 7.22
C SER A 27 -6.97 -4.65 6.37
N LEU A 28 -7.44 -4.56 5.11
CA LEU A 28 -7.02 -3.50 4.18
C LEU A 28 -7.26 -2.10 4.77
N ALA A 29 -8.40 -1.89 5.43
CA ALA A 29 -8.74 -0.63 6.12
C ALA A 29 -7.75 -0.28 7.23
N ARG A 30 -7.27 -1.28 7.99
CA ARG A 30 -6.27 -1.05 9.05
C ARG A 30 -4.91 -0.69 8.46
N VAL A 31 -4.54 -1.28 7.33
CA VAL A 31 -3.30 -0.97 6.61
C VAL A 31 -3.36 0.44 6.00
N ALA A 32 -4.49 0.81 5.40
CA ALA A 32 -4.76 2.16 4.90
C ALA A 32 -4.61 3.21 6.00
N ALA A 33 -5.23 2.96 7.16
CA ALA A 33 -5.10 3.83 8.32
C ALA A 33 -3.66 3.96 8.83
N LEU A 34 -2.88 2.86 8.85
CA LEU A 34 -1.48 2.87 9.29
C LEU A 34 -0.61 3.77 8.41
N PHE A 35 -0.81 3.74 7.10
CA PHE A 35 -0.01 4.51 6.15
C PHE A 35 -0.61 5.87 5.78
N ASN A 36 -1.78 6.22 6.35
CA ASN A 36 -2.54 7.43 6.04
C ASN A 36 -2.75 7.60 4.52
N ILE A 37 -3.32 6.55 3.92
CA ILE A 37 -3.67 6.45 2.49
C ILE A 37 -5.06 5.84 2.33
N ASP A 38 -5.62 5.96 1.14
CA ASP A 38 -6.90 5.34 0.83
C ASP A 38 -6.74 3.83 0.55
N THR A 39 -7.81 3.08 0.85
CA THR A 39 -7.87 1.66 0.50
C THR A 39 -7.85 1.43 -1.01
N ILE A 40 -8.33 2.40 -1.80
CA ILE A 40 -8.29 2.37 -3.27
C ILE A 40 -6.84 2.43 -3.75
N GLU A 41 -6.03 3.35 -3.23
CA GLU A 41 -4.60 3.47 -3.58
C GLU A 41 -3.83 2.18 -3.30
N LEU A 42 -4.13 1.50 -2.18
CA LEU A 42 -3.58 0.19 -1.87
C LEU A 42 -3.98 -0.88 -2.89
N THR A 43 -5.25 -0.87 -3.29
CA THR A 43 -5.80 -1.86 -4.23
C THR A 43 -5.22 -1.68 -5.63
N ASP A 44 -5.08 -0.43 -6.08
CA ASP A 44 -4.45 -0.06 -7.35
C ASP A 44 -2.96 -0.43 -7.35
N ALA A 45 -2.29 -0.35 -6.20
CA ALA A 45 -0.91 -0.83 -6.00
C ALA A 45 -0.80 -2.37 -5.91
N GLY A 46 -1.91 -3.10 -6.05
CA GLY A 46 -1.94 -4.56 -6.06
C GLY A 46 -2.01 -5.22 -4.69
N VAL A 47 -2.26 -4.45 -3.63
CA VAL A 47 -2.43 -4.97 -2.26
C VAL A 47 -3.88 -5.40 -2.06
N ARG A 48 -4.12 -6.69 -1.80
CA ARG A 48 -5.47 -7.29 -1.67
C ARG A 48 -5.66 -7.97 -0.34
#